data_AF-A0A1H0QAY7-F1
#
_entry.id   AF-A0A1H0QAY7-F1
#
_cell.length_a   1.000
_cell.length_b   1.000
_cell.length_c   1.000
_cell.angle_alpha   90.00
_cell.angle_beta   90.00
_cell.angle_gamma   90.00
#
_symmetry.space_group_name_H-M   'P 1'
#
loop_
_entity.id
_entity.type
_entity.pdbx_description
1 polymer ?
#
loop_
_entity_poly.entity_id
_entity_poly.type
_entity_poly.pdbx_seq_one_letter_code
_entity_poly.pdbx_strand_id
1 'polypeptide(L)'
;MNTGINFYELKTQLADLGFNEPVVVDQLRTFILSNDLGLPDIELSKPAGDDLAFFTLYFGRDTDGRYELICTECAMDNLTTPGCQHLQYFRQDVPAEEAITLLQLYQCQPKMNRDVFIPLNRTETQQHIYLLKTNTIMNTQNLEFLKKSLLNLGFGEQVNEALEKNIDKKMLEFTLPAKHEFNQQKVDYTLHFKSGDNQEMYFFNKFDATLGKGKEKEQNQTFYINKGNGITAKEAFNLMEGRAVHKQLFNKEGEKYHAWLQLDNDNLAQNGSKEIKRFSENYGFDVEQVISGKGIKEMGTAEGQDNLLRSLKKGNAQQITVERHGEEKKYFISASPQFKTVDLYDHQMKKIKREELLQPEQKQTNNQKQDKQQKEELPAKKQSSKRKMPV
;
A
#
# COMPACT_ATOMS: atom_id res chain seq x y z
N MET A 1 29.79 -44.81 41.60
CA MET A 1 28.67 -44.00 41.07
C MET A 1 27.42 -44.27 41.90
N ASN A 2 26.84 -43.26 42.55
CA ASN A 2 25.56 -43.42 43.23
C ASN A 2 24.43 -43.19 42.21
N THR A 3 24.01 -44.26 41.54
CA THR A 3 23.01 -44.24 40.47
C THR A 3 21.68 -43.65 40.93
N GLY A 4 21.33 -43.80 42.22
CA GLY A 4 20.16 -43.16 42.81
C GLY A 4 20.23 -41.63 42.80
N ILE A 5 21.37 -41.05 43.17
CA ILE A 5 21.57 -39.58 43.16
C ILE A 5 21.48 -39.05 41.72
N ASN A 6 22.16 -39.69 40.77
CA ASN A 6 22.14 -39.27 39.36
C ASN A 6 20.73 -39.34 38.76
N PHE A 7 19.94 -40.36 39.12
CA PHE A 7 18.53 -40.46 38.72
C PHE A 7 17.70 -39.27 39.23
N TYR A 8 17.81 -38.92 40.52
CA TYR A 8 17.03 -37.81 41.08
C TYR A 8 17.43 -36.45 40.49
N GLU A 9 18.74 -36.22 40.28
CA GLU A 9 19.23 -34.99 39.66
C GLU A 9 18.72 -34.85 38.22
N LEU A 10 18.85 -35.90 37.40
CA LEU A 10 18.34 -35.88 36.02
C LEU A 10 16.83 -35.77 35.96
N LYS A 11 16.09 -36.48 36.83
CA LYS A 11 14.64 -36.38 36.90
C LYS A 11 14.21 -34.94 37.21
N THR A 12 14.91 -34.27 38.11
CA THR A 12 14.63 -32.88 38.48
C THR A 12 14.94 -31.94 37.32
N GLN A 13 16.12 -32.08 36.71
CA GLN A 13 16.50 -31.31 35.52
C GLN A 13 15.49 -31.46 34.38
N LEU A 14 15.09 -32.69 34.05
CA LEU A 14 14.10 -32.96 33.00
C LEU A 14 12.75 -32.35 33.33
N ALA A 15 12.31 -32.44 34.59
CA ALA A 15 11.06 -31.81 35.03
C ALA A 15 11.11 -30.27 34.88
N ASP A 16 12.23 -29.62 35.22
CA ASP A 16 12.42 -28.18 35.07
C ASP A 16 12.43 -27.74 33.59
N LEU A 17 12.90 -28.62 32.69
CA LEU A 17 12.83 -28.43 31.24
C LEU A 17 11.43 -28.74 30.66
N GLY A 18 10.51 -29.28 31.47
CA GLY A 18 9.15 -29.63 31.05
C GLY A 18 8.99 -31.06 30.53
N PHE A 19 9.92 -31.97 30.79
CA PHE A 19 9.87 -33.41 30.45
C PHE A 19 9.54 -34.23 31.71
N ASN A 20 8.28 -34.18 32.14
CA ASN A 20 7.79 -34.78 33.39
C ASN A 20 6.82 -35.96 33.18
N GLU A 21 6.71 -36.45 31.95
CA GLU A 21 5.84 -37.54 31.57
C GLU A 21 6.26 -38.85 32.27
N PRO A 22 5.31 -39.71 32.69
CA PRO A 22 5.62 -40.98 33.34
C PRO A 22 6.58 -41.85 32.53
N VAL A 23 6.43 -41.86 31.19
CA VAL A 23 7.31 -42.61 30.28
C VAL A 23 8.77 -42.18 30.39
N VAL A 24 9.03 -40.88 30.54
CA VAL A 24 10.39 -40.33 30.70
C VAL A 24 10.98 -40.81 32.02
N VAL A 25 10.21 -40.72 33.11
CA VAL A 25 10.67 -41.13 34.44
C VAL A 25 10.94 -42.63 34.53
N ASP A 26 10.07 -43.45 33.93
CA ASP A 26 10.18 -44.91 33.96
C ASP A 26 11.35 -45.41 33.10
N GLN A 27 11.55 -44.84 31.91
CA GLN A 27 12.71 -45.15 31.08
C GLN A 27 14.01 -44.69 31.75
N LEU A 28 14.07 -43.44 32.26
CA LEU A 28 15.21 -42.90 33.01
C LEU A 28 15.60 -43.79 34.20
N ARG A 29 14.60 -44.27 34.95
CA ARG A 29 14.83 -45.20 36.06
C ARG A 29 15.43 -46.51 35.55
N THR A 30 14.87 -47.05 34.47
CA THR A 30 15.26 -48.35 33.94
C THR A 30 16.72 -48.36 33.54
N PHE A 31 17.19 -47.43 32.70
CA PHE A 31 18.56 -47.47 32.20
C PHE A 31 19.62 -47.03 33.21
N ILE A 32 19.33 -46.08 34.09
CA ILE A 32 20.29 -45.67 35.14
C ILE A 32 20.50 -46.80 36.15
N LEU A 33 19.47 -47.58 36.46
CA LEU A 33 19.55 -48.67 37.43
C LEU A 33 20.03 -50.00 36.80
N SER A 34 19.76 -50.25 35.51
CA SER A 34 20.25 -51.45 34.81
C SER A 34 21.71 -51.33 34.35
N ASN A 35 22.29 -50.13 34.36
CA ASN A 35 23.62 -49.84 33.82
C ASN A 35 23.79 -50.37 32.38
N ASP A 36 22.73 -50.23 31.59
CA ASP A 36 22.71 -50.68 30.20
C ASP A 36 23.79 -49.94 29.38
N LEU A 37 24.49 -50.69 28.53
CA LEU A 37 25.57 -50.20 27.67
C LEU A 37 25.04 -49.54 26.39
N GLY A 38 23.79 -49.81 26.01
CA GLY A 38 23.11 -49.03 24.97
C GLY A 38 22.68 -47.70 25.56
N LEU A 39 23.22 -46.58 25.08
CA LEU A 39 22.72 -45.23 25.40
C LEU A 39 21.30 -45.12 24.82
N PRO A 40 20.22 -45.18 25.62
CA PRO A 40 18.89 -45.14 25.07
C PRO A 40 18.43 -43.69 25.01
N ASP A 41 18.02 -43.27 23.82
CA ASP A 41 17.29 -42.03 23.65
C ASP A 41 15.87 -42.21 24.21
N ILE A 42 15.33 -41.17 24.84
CA ILE A 42 13.92 -41.18 25.28
C ILE A 42 13.11 -40.40 24.25
N GLU A 43 12.17 -41.08 23.62
CA GLU A 43 11.19 -40.46 22.72
C GLU A 43 9.89 -40.16 23.45
N LEU A 44 9.32 -38.98 23.20
CA LEU A 44 8.01 -38.60 23.68
C LEU A 44 7.32 -37.60 22.74
N SER A 45 6.04 -37.34 22.96
CA SER A 45 5.33 -36.25 22.29
C SER A 45 4.68 -35.31 23.29
N LYS A 46 4.55 -34.04 22.90
CA LYS A 46 3.90 -32.99 23.67
C LYS A 46 2.86 -32.24 22.81
N PRO A 47 1.75 -31.77 23.41
CA PRO A 47 0.80 -30.92 22.69
C PRO A 47 1.45 -29.61 22.22
N ALA A 48 1.13 -29.18 21.00
CA ALA A 48 1.63 -27.96 20.38
C ALA A 48 0.49 -27.20 19.67
N GLY A 49 -0.49 -26.71 20.44
CA GLY A 49 -1.73 -26.17 19.90
C GLY A 49 -2.65 -27.30 19.43
N ASP A 50 -3.06 -27.28 18.16
CA ASP A 50 -3.85 -28.35 17.54
C ASP A 50 -3.00 -29.51 17.00
N ASP A 51 -1.66 -29.41 17.07
CA ASP A 51 -0.68 -30.39 16.60
C ASP A 51 0.10 -31.07 17.75
N LEU A 52 1.02 -31.97 17.39
CA LEU A 52 1.97 -32.63 18.28
C LEU A 52 3.41 -32.24 17.94
N ALA A 53 4.20 -31.98 18.97
CA ALA A 53 5.66 -31.91 18.89
C ALA A 53 6.27 -33.22 19.39
N PHE A 54 7.18 -33.79 18.61
CA PHE A 54 7.92 -35.00 18.96
C PHE A 54 9.29 -34.61 19.49
N PHE A 55 9.68 -35.21 20.61
CA PHE A 55 10.97 -34.97 21.25
C PHE A 55 11.77 -36.26 21.34
N THR A 56 13.06 -36.14 21.05
CA THR A 56 14.07 -37.16 21.32
C THR A 56 15.09 -36.60 22.29
N LEU A 57 15.23 -37.21 23.46
CA LEU A 57 16.18 -36.80 24.50
C LEU A 57 17.41 -37.68 24.41
N TYR A 58 18.55 -37.09 24.05
CA TYR A 58 19.82 -37.82 23.87
C TYR A 58 20.64 -37.78 25.14
N PHE A 59 21.02 -38.97 25.63
CA PHE A 59 21.81 -39.12 26.85
C PHE A 59 23.22 -39.62 26.55
N GLY A 60 24.17 -39.15 27.35
CA GLY A 60 25.57 -39.54 27.30
C GLY A 60 26.09 -39.88 28.69
N ARG A 61 27.41 -40.05 28.79
CA ARG A 61 28.11 -40.16 30.06
C ARG A 61 29.13 -39.06 30.20
N ASP A 62 29.17 -38.43 31.37
CA ASP A 62 30.21 -37.48 31.74
C ASP A 62 31.56 -38.17 32.01
N THR A 63 32.59 -37.39 32.35
CA THR A 63 33.94 -37.91 32.65
C THR A 63 33.99 -38.85 33.86
N ASP A 64 33.02 -38.77 34.75
CA ASP A 64 32.88 -39.60 35.94
C ASP A 64 32.00 -40.85 35.68
N GLY A 65 31.58 -41.04 34.42
CA GLY A 65 30.73 -42.14 33.98
C GLY A 65 29.26 -41.96 34.36
N ARG A 66 28.85 -40.76 34.80
CA ARG A 66 27.47 -40.46 35.17
C ARG A 66 26.64 -40.14 33.95
N TYR A 67 25.37 -40.53 33.96
CA TYR A 67 24.47 -40.16 32.87
C TYR A 67 24.19 -38.65 32.89
N GLU A 68 24.21 -38.04 31.71
CA GLU A 68 23.86 -36.64 31.49
C GLU A 68 23.01 -36.46 30.22
N LEU A 69 22.18 -35.42 30.20
CA LEU A 69 21.46 -35.02 28.99
C LEU A 69 22.41 -34.24 28.08
N ILE A 70 22.61 -34.71 26.85
CA ILE A 70 23.52 -34.07 25.89
C ILE A 70 22.78 -32.99 25.12
N CYS A 71 21.64 -33.35 24.54
CA CYS A 71 20.79 -32.46 23.77
C CYS A 71 19.37 -33.02 23.66
N THR A 72 18.46 -32.18 23.19
CA THR A 72 17.11 -32.59 22.85
C THR A 72 16.84 -32.22 21.39
N GLU A 73 16.27 -33.12 20.63
CA GLU A 73 15.70 -32.82 19.33
C GLU A 73 14.20 -32.57 19.50
N CYS A 74 13.67 -31.53 18.83
CA CYS A 74 12.24 -31.34 18.68
C CYS A 74 11.90 -31.37 17.19
N ALA A 75 10.86 -32.12 16.84
CA ALA A 75 10.31 -32.23 15.51
C ALA A 75 8.81 -31.87 15.49
N MET A 76 8.35 -31.19 14.44
CA MET A 76 6.93 -30.94 14.19
C MET A 76 6.62 -31.08 12.70
N ASP A 77 5.45 -31.65 12.38
CA ASP A 77 4.96 -31.68 11.00
C ASP A 77 4.56 -30.27 10.53
N ASN A 78 4.79 -29.96 9.26
CA ASN A 78 4.47 -28.65 8.68
C ASN A 78 3.01 -28.56 8.22
N LEU A 79 2.27 -27.63 8.84
CA LEU A 79 0.87 -27.31 8.51
C LEU A 79 0.61 -26.89 7.05
N THR A 80 1.63 -26.37 6.34
CA THR A 80 1.49 -25.81 4.98
C THR A 80 1.97 -26.73 3.86
N THR A 81 2.79 -27.74 4.19
CA THR A 81 3.34 -28.70 3.21
C THR A 81 3.35 -30.10 3.81
N PRO A 82 2.33 -30.93 3.56
CA PRO A 82 2.25 -32.28 4.09
C PRO A 82 3.50 -33.10 3.72
N GLY A 83 4.18 -33.66 4.73
CA GLY A 83 5.42 -34.45 4.57
C GLY A 83 6.73 -33.68 4.77
N CYS A 84 6.68 -32.37 5.03
CA CYS A 84 7.86 -31.61 5.50
C CYS A 84 7.85 -31.56 7.04
N GLN A 85 8.88 -32.10 7.70
CA GLN A 85 9.10 -31.96 9.13
C GLN A 85 10.07 -30.81 9.41
N HIS A 86 9.74 -29.97 10.40
CA HIS A 86 10.69 -29.01 10.96
C HIS A 86 11.38 -29.67 12.14
N LEU A 87 12.71 -29.65 12.13
CA LEU A 87 13.56 -30.23 13.17
C LEU A 87 14.51 -29.17 13.72
N GLN A 88 14.77 -29.21 15.02
CA GLN A 88 15.83 -28.42 15.64
C GLN A 88 16.41 -29.17 16.84
N TYR A 89 17.75 -29.21 16.90
CA TYR A 89 18.44 -29.64 18.11
C TYR A 89 18.58 -28.48 19.09
N PHE A 90 18.48 -28.78 20.37
CA PHE A 90 18.61 -27.84 21.48
C PHE A 90 19.56 -28.39 22.52
N ARG A 91 20.29 -27.48 23.17
CA ARG A 91 21.11 -27.83 24.32
C ARG A 91 20.22 -28.11 25.53
N GLN A 92 20.80 -28.77 26.52
CA GLN A 92 20.16 -29.17 27.78
C GLN A 92 19.62 -28.03 28.66
N ASP A 93 19.76 -26.77 28.25
CA ASP A 93 19.25 -25.59 28.95
C ASP A 93 17.94 -25.04 28.37
N VAL A 94 17.42 -25.62 27.27
CA VAL A 94 16.22 -25.13 26.58
C VAL A 94 14.97 -25.88 27.06
N PRO A 95 13.98 -25.18 27.65
CA PRO A 95 12.71 -25.79 28.02
C PRO A 95 11.89 -26.23 26.79
N ALA A 96 11.12 -27.31 26.94
CA ALA A 96 10.28 -27.87 25.89
C ALA A 96 9.29 -26.83 25.31
N GLU A 97 8.74 -25.94 26.13
CA GLU A 97 7.81 -24.90 25.68
C GLU A 97 8.48 -23.88 24.75
N GLU A 98 9.73 -23.48 25.04
CA GLU A 98 10.49 -22.56 24.19
C GLU A 98 10.86 -23.25 22.85
N ALA A 99 11.24 -24.54 22.90
CA ALA A 99 11.49 -25.33 21.70
C ALA A 99 10.26 -25.44 20.80
N ILE A 100 9.09 -25.81 21.36
CA ILE A 100 7.81 -25.87 20.64
C ILE A 100 7.47 -24.50 20.04
N THR A 101 7.58 -23.43 20.83
CA THR A 101 7.27 -22.07 20.37
C THR A 101 8.15 -21.68 19.17
N LEU A 102 9.44 -22.01 19.21
CA LEU A 102 10.35 -21.73 18.10
C LEU A 102 9.92 -22.48 16.83
N LEU A 103 9.62 -23.78 16.93
CA LEU A 103 9.19 -24.58 15.78
C LEU A 103 7.84 -24.11 15.21
N GLN A 104 6.88 -23.74 16.06
CA GLN A 104 5.60 -23.17 15.62
C GLN A 104 5.77 -21.84 14.86
N LEU A 105 6.79 -21.05 15.19
CA LEU A 105 7.10 -19.80 14.50
C LEU A 105 7.90 -20.01 13.20
N TYR A 106 8.52 -21.16 13.02
CA TYR A 106 9.22 -21.49 11.79
C TYR A 106 8.21 -21.76 10.66
N GLN A 107 8.03 -20.75 9.79
CA GLN A 107 7.38 -20.94 8.50
C GLN A 107 8.31 -21.73 7.57
N CYS A 108 7.73 -22.40 6.56
CA CYS A 108 8.42 -23.15 5.51
C CYS A 108 9.41 -22.26 4.72
N GLN A 109 10.56 -21.93 5.32
CA GLN A 109 11.57 -21.12 4.68
C GLN A 109 12.43 -22.04 3.81
N PRO A 110 12.52 -21.81 2.48
CA PRO A 110 13.30 -22.67 1.60
C PRO A 110 14.81 -22.65 1.92
N LYS A 111 15.26 -21.76 2.81
CA LYS A 111 16.64 -21.71 3.34
C LYS A 111 16.63 -21.15 4.76
N MET A 112 16.53 -21.99 5.78
CA MET A 112 17.25 -21.62 6.99
C MET A 112 18.73 -21.64 6.66
N ASN A 113 19.37 -20.48 6.73
CA ASN A 113 20.80 -20.36 6.51
C ASN A 113 21.59 -20.82 7.76
N ARG A 114 21.09 -21.87 8.43
CA ARG A 114 21.62 -22.43 9.67
C ARG A 114 21.51 -23.95 9.61
N ASP A 115 22.55 -24.60 10.10
CA ASP A 115 22.56 -26.04 10.30
C ASP A 115 21.69 -26.41 11.51
N VAL A 116 20.57 -27.08 11.25
CA VAL A 116 19.60 -27.52 12.26
C VAL A 116 20.17 -28.55 13.24
N PHE A 117 21.29 -29.19 12.88
CA PHE A 117 22.00 -30.15 13.72
C PHE A 117 22.92 -29.49 14.75
N ILE A 118 23.14 -28.17 14.68
CA ILE A 118 23.86 -27.42 15.71
C ILE A 118 22.89 -27.03 16.84
N PRO A 119 23.05 -27.60 18.06
CA PRO A 119 22.08 -27.38 19.13
C PRO A 119 22.04 -25.91 19.59
N LEU A 120 20.85 -25.33 19.60
CA LEU A 120 20.57 -24.00 20.16
C LEU A 120 20.65 -24.01 21.68
N ASN A 121 21.35 -23.03 22.28
CA ASN A 121 21.17 -22.75 23.71
C ASN A 121 19.93 -21.88 23.97
N ARG A 122 19.55 -21.71 25.23
CA ARG A 122 18.34 -20.98 25.61
C ARG A 122 18.34 -19.52 25.16
N THR A 123 19.49 -18.84 25.27
CA THR A 123 19.61 -17.43 24.87
C THR A 123 19.39 -17.27 23.37
N GLU A 124 20.02 -18.13 22.57
CA GLU A 124 19.81 -18.17 21.13
C GLU A 124 18.35 -18.48 20.78
N THR A 125 17.74 -19.48 21.40
CA THR A 125 16.32 -19.83 21.20
C THR A 125 15.40 -18.62 21.44
N GLN A 126 15.56 -17.93 22.58
CA GLN A 126 14.76 -16.77 22.93
C GLN A 126 14.97 -15.60 21.95
N GLN A 127 16.20 -15.37 21.50
CA GLN A 127 16.48 -14.35 20.48
C GLN A 127 15.77 -14.66 19.15
N HIS A 128 15.81 -15.92 18.68
CA HIS A 128 15.09 -16.29 17.46
C HIS A 128 13.57 -16.13 17.61
N ILE A 129 13.00 -16.57 18.73
CA ILE A 129 11.56 -16.37 19.02
C ILE A 129 11.21 -14.89 18.97
N TYR A 130 12.00 -14.04 19.62
CA TYR A 130 11.78 -12.59 19.64
C TYR A 130 11.82 -11.99 18.22
N LEU A 131 12.82 -12.34 17.42
CA LEU A 131 12.97 -11.84 16.05
C LEU A 131 11.80 -12.28 15.17
N LEU A 132 11.41 -13.56 15.23
CA LEU A 132 10.28 -14.09 14.45
C LEU A 132 8.97 -13.43 14.83
N LYS A 133 8.66 -13.29 16.13
CA LYS A 133 7.45 -12.59 16.60
C LYS A 133 7.42 -11.14 16.15
N THR A 134 8.54 -10.43 16.27
CA THR A 134 8.63 -9.02 15.86
C THR A 134 8.39 -8.88 14.36
N ASN A 135 8.99 -9.74 13.54
CA ASN A 135 8.78 -9.75 12.09
C ASN A 135 7.32 -10.04 11.72
N THR A 136 6.67 -11.02 12.36
CA THR A 136 5.24 -11.30 12.14
C THR A 136 4.39 -10.08 12.45
N ILE A 137 4.60 -9.42 13.60
CA ILE A 137 3.85 -8.22 13.99
C ILE A 137 4.06 -7.09 12.97
N MET A 138 5.31 -6.84 12.57
CA MET A 138 5.63 -5.80 11.58
C MET A 138 4.94 -6.08 10.23
N ASN A 139 4.94 -7.34 9.78
CA ASN A 139 4.34 -7.71 8.51
C ASN A 139 2.79 -7.57 8.55
N THR A 140 2.15 -7.96 9.67
CA THR A 140 0.70 -7.74 9.86
C THR A 140 0.36 -6.24 9.86
N GLN A 141 1.11 -5.40 10.57
CA GLN A 141 0.89 -3.96 10.58
C GLN A 141 1.13 -3.31 9.20
N ASN A 142 2.16 -3.79 8.48
CA ASN A 142 2.45 -3.33 7.13
C ASN A 142 1.34 -3.70 6.15
N LEU A 143 0.84 -4.94 6.20
CA LEU A 143 -0.29 -5.40 5.37
C LEU A 143 -1.54 -4.57 5.61
N GLU A 144 -1.91 -4.33 6.87
CA GLU A 144 -3.08 -3.50 7.22
C GLU A 144 -2.91 -2.05 6.74
N PHE A 145 -1.71 -1.49 6.85
CA PHE A 145 -1.41 -0.17 6.31
C PHE A 145 -1.58 -0.11 4.78
N LEU A 146 -1.12 -1.14 4.06
CA LEU A 146 -1.26 -1.22 2.61
C LEU A 146 -2.73 -1.38 2.20
N LYS A 147 -3.51 -2.26 2.86
CA LYS A 147 -4.95 -2.43 2.64
C LYS A 147 -5.70 -1.11 2.82
N LYS A 148 -5.42 -0.39 3.92
CA LYS A 148 -6.01 0.93 4.19
C LYS A 148 -5.59 1.98 3.16
N SER A 149 -4.33 1.96 2.72
CA SER A 149 -3.83 2.87 1.69
C SER A 149 -4.54 2.65 0.35
N LEU A 150 -4.74 1.39 -0.06
CA LEU A 150 -5.46 1.04 -1.27
C LEU A 150 -6.94 1.49 -1.23
N LEU A 151 -7.60 1.28 -0.09
CA LEU A 151 -8.96 1.77 0.13
C LEU A 151 -9.05 3.29 -0.02
N ASN A 152 -8.17 4.04 0.66
CA ASN A 152 -8.14 5.50 0.63
C ASN A 152 -7.77 6.07 -0.75
N LEU A 153 -6.93 5.36 -1.50
CA LEU A 153 -6.55 5.72 -2.87
C LEU A 153 -7.62 5.31 -3.90
N GLY A 154 -8.70 4.66 -3.47
CA GLY A 154 -9.87 4.37 -4.31
C GLY A 154 -9.78 3.06 -5.07
N PHE A 155 -8.85 2.17 -4.74
CA PHE A 155 -8.73 0.83 -5.35
C PHE A 155 -9.60 -0.23 -4.66
N GLY A 156 -10.11 0.08 -3.47
CA GLY A 156 -10.95 -0.82 -2.68
C GLY A 156 -10.20 -2.06 -2.22
N GLU A 157 -10.92 -3.18 -2.11
CA GLU A 157 -10.40 -4.44 -1.57
C GLU A 157 -10.10 -5.50 -2.64
N GLN A 158 -10.34 -5.19 -3.92
CA GLN A 158 -10.32 -6.15 -5.03
C GLN A 158 -8.97 -6.86 -5.20
N VAL A 159 -7.88 -6.26 -4.71
CA VAL A 159 -6.52 -6.79 -4.82
C VAL A 159 -5.96 -7.33 -3.50
N ASN A 160 -6.72 -7.27 -2.40
CA ASN A 160 -6.21 -7.55 -1.05
C ASN A 160 -5.73 -9.00 -0.88
N GLU A 161 -6.48 -9.97 -1.40
CA GLU A 161 -6.09 -11.39 -1.34
C GLU A 161 -4.78 -11.64 -2.12
N ALA A 162 -4.65 -11.05 -3.30
CA ALA A 162 -3.44 -11.16 -4.11
C ALA A 162 -2.25 -10.44 -3.46
N LEU A 163 -2.48 -9.30 -2.81
CA LEU A 163 -1.47 -8.60 -2.03
C LEU A 163 -0.92 -9.48 -0.92
N GLU A 164 -1.81 -10.04 -0.10
CA GLU A 164 -1.46 -10.91 1.03
C GLU A 164 -0.66 -12.14 0.56
N LYS A 165 -1.14 -12.84 -0.46
CA LYS A 165 -0.42 -13.99 -1.04
C LYS A 165 0.98 -13.66 -1.57
N ASN A 166 1.19 -12.47 -2.14
CA ASN A 166 2.52 -12.08 -2.63
C ASN A 166 3.48 -11.70 -1.49
N ILE A 167 2.96 -11.09 -0.42
CA ILE A 167 3.71 -10.77 0.80
C ILE A 167 4.09 -12.06 1.54
N ASP A 168 3.17 -13.00 1.69
CA ASP A 168 3.41 -14.30 2.33
C ASP A 168 4.48 -15.11 1.59
N LYS A 169 4.50 -15.03 0.25
CA LYS A 169 5.52 -15.65 -0.61
C LYS A 169 6.86 -14.91 -0.60
N LYS A 170 6.99 -13.79 0.12
CA LYS A 170 8.19 -12.95 0.18
C LYS A 170 8.69 -12.52 -1.20
N MET A 171 7.78 -12.21 -2.13
CA MET A 171 8.13 -11.74 -3.46
C MET A 171 8.89 -10.40 -3.37
N LEU A 172 10.03 -10.25 -4.03
CA LEU A 172 10.82 -9.01 -3.95
C LEU A 172 10.08 -7.78 -4.51
N GLU A 173 9.44 -7.97 -5.65
CA GLU A 173 8.69 -6.97 -6.40
C GLU A 173 7.55 -7.68 -7.14
N PHE A 174 6.37 -7.07 -7.18
CA PHE A 174 5.21 -7.59 -7.89
C PHE A 174 4.23 -6.48 -8.26
N THR A 175 3.33 -6.79 -9.19
CA THR A 175 2.27 -5.88 -9.60
C THR A 175 0.90 -6.50 -9.41
N LEU A 176 -0.10 -5.67 -9.07
CA LEU A 176 -1.49 -6.08 -8.94
C LEU A 176 -2.35 -5.29 -9.94
N PRO A 177 -3.15 -5.97 -10.79
CA PRO A 177 -4.08 -5.28 -11.68
C PRO A 177 -5.33 -4.83 -10.92
N ALA A 178 -5.81 -3.63 -11.21
CA ALA A 178 -7.08 -3.11 -10.72
C ALA A 178 -7.84 -2.43 -11.86
N LYS A 179 -9.17 -2.47 -11.84
CA LYS A 179 -10.00 -1.86 -12.89
C LYS A 179 -11.09 -1.00 -12.29
N HIS A 180 -11.35 0.15 -12.91
CA HIS A 180 -12.52 0.96 -12.60
C HIS A 180 -13.21 1.42 -13.88
N GLU A 181 -14.48 1.78 -13.72
CA GLU A 181 -15.23 2.50 -14.73
C GLU A 181 -15.69 3.83 -14.15
N PHE A 182 -15.36 4.91 -14.86
CA PHE A 182 -15.71 6.26 -14.47
C PHE A 182 -16.33 6.98 -15.66
N ASN A 183 -17.55 7.50 -15.50
CA ASN A 183 -18.27 8.20 -16.56
C ASN A 183 -18.35 7.36 -17.85
N GLN A 184 -18.65 6.06 -17.72
CA GLN A 184 -18.71 5.08 -18.82
C GLN A 184 -17.37 4.86 -19.56
N GLN A 185 -16.25 5.34 -19.02
CA GLN A 185 -14.91 5.08 -19.51
C GLN A 185 -14.19 4.12 -18.58
N LYS A 186 -13.66 3.03 -19.16
CA LYS A 186 -12.86 2.05 -18.43
C LYS A 186 -11.44 2.56 -18.26
N VAL A 187 -10.89 2.32 -17.07
CA VAL A 187 -9.50 2.61 -16.73
C VAL A 187 -8.90 1.38 -16.11
N ASP A 188 -7.82 0.90 -16.71
CA ASP A 188 -7.01 -0.19 -16.16
C ASP A 188 -5.86 0.43 -15.35
N TYR A 189 -5.58 -0.15 -14.18
CA TYR A 189 -4.50 0.26 -13.29
C TYR A 189 -3.55 -0.91 -13.02
N THR A 190 -2.25 -0.61 -13.00
CA THR A 190 -1.22 -1.55 -12.55
C THR A 190 -0.56 -0.99 -11.30
N LEU A 191 -0.77 -1.64 -10.16
CA LEU A 191 -0.28 -1.20 -8.85
C LEU A 191 1.08 -1.85 -8.58
N HIS A 192 2.13 -1.06 -8.29
CA HIS A 192 3.50 -1.56 -8.13
C HIS A 192 3.91 -1.64 -6.67
N PHE A 193 4.27 -2.84 -6.21
CA PHE A 193 4.72 -3.12 -4.86
C PHE A 193 6.16 -3.63 -4.85
N LYS A 194 6.93 -3.18 -3.86
CA LYS A 194 8.31 -3.63 -3.67
C LYS A 194 8.59 -3.82 -2.19
N SER A 195 9.33 -4.87 -1.86
CA SER A 195 9.91 -5.07 -0.53
C SER A 195 11.00 -4.04 -0.24
N GLY A 196 11.14 -3.65 1.03
CA GLY A 196 12.30 -2.92 1.52
C GLY A 196 13.56 -3.79 1.51
N ASP A 197 14.72 -3.18 1.75
CA ASP A 197 16.02 -3.86 1.66
C ASP A 197 16.13 -5.10 2.57
N ASN A 198 15.50 -5.04 3.75
CA ASN A 198 15.47 -6.16 4.70
C ASN A 198 14.27 -7.11 4.51
N GLN A 199 13.44 -6.90 3.49
CA GLN A 199 12.20 -7.65 3.21
C GLN A 199 11.15 -7.69 4.34
N GLU A 200 11.34 -6.88 5.38
CA GLU A 200 10.41 -6.79 6.53
C GLU A 200 9.13 -6.01 6.20
N MET A 201 9.20 -5.09 5.24
CA MET A 201 8.09 -4.21 4.86
C MET A 201 7.92 -4.16 3.36
N TYR A 202 6.69 -4.01 2.93
CA TYR A 202 6.30 -3.74 1.55
C TYR A 202 5.83 -2.30 1.37
N PHE A 203 6.11 -1.77 0.18
CA PHE A 203 5.81 -0.39 -0.18
C PHE A 203 5.03 -0.34 -1.48
N PHE A 204 3.91 0.38 -1.46
CA PHE A 204 3.16 0.77 -2.64
C PHE A 204 3.67 2.15 -3.11
N ASN A 205 4.55 2.14 -4.13
CA ASN A 205 5.32 3.33 -4.52
C ASN A 205 4.72 4.10 -5.70
N LYS A 206 4.03 3.40 -6.60
CA LYS A 206 3.44 3.99 -7.81
C LYS A 206 2.34 3.10 -8.37
N PHE A 207 1.51 3.67 -9.21
CA PHE A 207 0.65 2.92 -10.12
C PHE A 207 0.69 3.53 -11.52
N ASP A 208 0.52 2.67 -12.51
CA ASP A 208 0.28 3.08 -13.89
C ASP A 208 -1.22 3.05 -14.18
N ALA A 209 -1.72 4.05 -14.87
CA ALA A 209 -3.11 4.14 -15.32
C ALA A 209 -3.16 4.19 -16.85
N THR A 210 -4.05 3.39 -17.43
CA THR A 210 -4.31 3.32 -18.86
C THR A 210 -5.76 3.69 -19.11
N LEU A 211 -5.98 4.81 -19.79
CA LEU A 211 -7.29 5.30 -20.21
C LEU A 211 -7.41 5.11 -21.72
N GLY A 212 -8.41 4.33 -22.17
CA GLY A 212 -8.54 3.98 -23.58
C GLY A 212 -9.96 4.15 -24.13
N LYS A 213 -10.05 4.73 -25.33
CA LYS A 213 -11.21 4.64 -26.25
C LYS A 213 -10.85 3.75 -27.45
N GLY A 214 -10.30 2.57 -27.19
CA GLY A 214 -9.71 1.65 -28.19
C GLY A 214 -8.19 1.82 -28.39
N LYS A 215 -7.56 0.86 -29.09
CA LYS A 215 -6.09 0.70 -29.21
C LYS A 215 -5.32 1.92 -29.75
N GLU A 216 -5.96 2.78 -30.54
CA GLU A 216 -5.30 3.95 -31.16
C GLU A 216 -5.33 5.22 -30.29
N LYS A 217 -6.04 5.21 -29.15
CA LYS A 217 -6.21 6.36 -28.25
C LYS A 217 -5.92 6.02 -26.80
N GLU A 218 -5.07 5.03 -26.55
CA GLU A 218 -4.63 4.70 -25.20
C GLU A 218 -3.70 5.79 -24.67
N GLN A 219 -4.09 6.38 -23.54
CA GLN A 219 -3.26 7.29 -22.78
C GLN A 219 -2.74 6.56 -21.56
N ASN A 220 -1.42 6.53 -21.40
CA ASN A 220 -0.74 5.95 -20.25
C ASN A 220 -0.18 7.05 -19.36
N GLN A 221 -0.29 6.89 -18.04
CA GLN A 221 0.26 7.82 -17.08
C GLN A 221 0.68 7.09 -15.79
N THR A 222 1.92 7.32 -15.35
CA THR A 222 2.38 6.87 -14.04
C THR A 222 2.09 7.92 -12.97
N PHE A 223 1.59 7.49 -11.82
CA PHE A 223 1.40 8.30 -10.62
C PHE A 223 2.16 7.71 -9.44
N TYR A 224 2.88 8.56 -8.70
CA TYR A 224 3.68 8.14 -7.54
C TYR A 224 2.90 8.33 -6.24
N ILE A 225 3.13 7.40 -5.30
CA ILE A 225 2.55 7.36 -3.96
C ILE A 225 3.68 7.52 -2.94
N ASN A 226 3.43 8.35 -1.92
CA ASN A 226 4.35 8.56 -0.82
C ASN A 226 3.63 8.27 0.50
N LYS A 227 4.00 7.17 1.17
CA LYS A 227 3.44 6.74 2.46
C LYS A 227 1.90 6.76 2.48
N GLY A 228 1.28 6.15 1.47
CA GLY A 228 -0.19 6.09 1.32
C GLY A 228 -0.84 7.39 0.84
N ASN A 229 -0.07 8.45 0.58
CA ASN A 229 -0.57 9.71 0.05
C ASN A 229 -0.19 9.87 -1.42
N GLY A 230 -1.13 10.35 -2.23
CA GLY A 230 -0.88 10.61 -3.64
C GLY A 230 -2.17 10.94 -4.38
N ILE A 231 -2.11 10.80 -5.70
CA ILE A 231 -3.28 10.89 -6.58
C ILE A 231 -4.11 9.61 -6.41
N THR A 232 -5.39 9.75 -6.11
CA THR A 232 -6.34 8.61 -6.05
C THR A 232 -6.68 8.10 -7.46
N ALA A 233 -7.24 6.89 -7.57
CA ALA A 233 -7.70 6.33 -8.85
C ALA A 233 -8.64 7.29 -9.61
N LYS A 234 -9.62 7.88 -8.92
CA LYS A 234 -10.55 8.84 -9.54
C LYS A 234 -9.88 10.15 -9.94
N GLU A 235 -8.96 10.66 -9.12
CA GLU A 235 -8.19 11.87 -9.45
C GLU A 235 -7.26 11.62 -10.64
N ALA A 236 -6.65 10.44 -10.76
CA ALA A 236 -5.84 10.04 -11.90
C ALA A 236 -6.67 10.04 -13.18
N PHE A 237 -7.86 9.42 -13.16
CA PHE A 237 -8.82 9.52 -14.26
C PHE A 237 -9.15 10.97 -14.63
N ASN A 238 -9.41 11.82 -13.64
CA ASN A 238 -9.74 13.23 -13.87
C ASN A 238 -8.57 13.98 -14.53
N LEU A 239 -7.34 13.77 -14.07
CA LEU A 239 -6.13 14.32 -14.67
C LEU A 239 -5.93 13.84 -16.11
N MET A 240 -6.17 12.56 -16.37
CA MET A 240 -6.02 11.96 -17.71
C MET A 240 -7.06 12.49 -18.71
N GLU A 241 -8.27 12.83 -18.24
CA GLU A 241 -9.30 13.55 -19.00
C GLU A 241 -9.00 15.05 -19.17
N GLY A 242 -7.81 15.52 -18.75
CA GLY A 242 -7.34 16.89 -18.91
C GLY A 242 -7.84 17.89 -17.86
N ARG A 243 -8.54 17.43 -16.82
CA ARG A 243 -9.05 18.28 -15.73
C ARG A 243 -7.96 18.50 -14.67
N ALA A 244 -8.15 19.51 -13.83
CA ALA A 244 -7.22 19.81 -12.74
C ALA A 244 -7.69 19.25 -11.40
N VAL A 245 -6.75 18.87 -10.53
CA VAL A 245 -7.00 18.35 -9.18
C VAL A 245 -6.24 19.19 -8.15
N HIS A 246 -6.92 19.62 -7.10
CA HIS A 246 -6.35 20.36 -5.99
C HIS A 246 -5.85 19.41 -4.90
N LYS A 247 -4.55 19.44 -4.59
CA LYS A 247 -3.93 18.56 -3.57
C LYS A 247 -3.14 19.36 -2.55
N GLN A 248 -3.11 18.82 -1.32
CA GLN A 248 -2.04 19.12 -0.38
C GLN A 248 -0.80 18.32 -0.79
N LEU A 249 0.34 18.99 -0.85
CA LEU A 249 1.62 18.46 -1.27
C LEU A 249 2.69 18.88 -0.25
N PHE A 250 3.89 18.33 -0.40
CA PHE A 250 5.03 18.64 0.44
C PHE A 250 6.18 19.16 -0.43
N ASN A 251 6.86 20.22 0.01
CA ASN A 251 8.09 20.70 -0.65
C ASN A 251 9.30 19.84 -0.21
N LYS A 252 10.51 20.21 -0.64
CA LYS A 252 11.72 19.44 -0.32
C LYS A 252 12.05 19.50 1.17
N GLU A 253 11.61 20.57 1.83
CA GLU A 253 11.76 20.88 3.24
C GLU A 253 10.70 20.18 4.11
N GLY A 254 9.72 19.50 3.50
CA GLY A 254 8.64 18.80 4.19
C GLY A 254 7.47 19.70 4.63
N GLU A 255 7.45 20.96 4.19
CA GLU A 255 6.37 21.90 4.47
C GLU A 255 5.17 21.61 3.57
N LYS A 256 3.98 21.70 4.16
CA LYS A 256 2.72 21.49 3.47
C LYS A 256 2.37 22.72 2.64
N TYR A 257 1.97 22.51 1.40
CA TYR A 257 1.37 23.54 0.56
C TYR A 257 0.23 22.95 -0.28
N HIS A 258 -0.67 23.82 -0.75
CA HIS A 258 -1.71 23.41 -1.69
C HIS A 258 -1.40 23.89 -3.11
N ALA A 259 -1.77 23.06 -4.08
CA ALA A 259 -1.69 23.43 -5.49
C ALA A 259 -2.73 22.69 -6.31
N TRP A 260 -3.16 23.33 -7.41
CA TRP A 260 -3.83 22.63 -8.50
C TRP A 260 -2.80 21.93 -9.39
N LEU A 261 -3.11 20.70 -9.77
CA LEU A 261 -2.30 19.83 -10.60
C LEU A 261 -3.05 19.57 -11.91
N GLN A 262 -2.35 19.61 -13.04
CA GLN A 262 -2.90 19.27 -14.35
C GLN A 262 -1.80 18.62 -15.20
N LEU A 263 -2.14 17.64 -16.04
CA LEU A 263 -1.16 17.04 -16.96
C LEU A 263 -0.70 18.05 -18.01
N ASP A 264 0.60 18.07 -18.27
CA ASP A 264 1.20 18.81 -19.35
C ASP A 264 1.13 17.99 -20.64
N ASN A 265 0.40 18.48 -21.65
CA ASN A 265 0.34 17.81 -22.95
C ASN A 265 1.56 18.11 -23.82
N ASP A 266 2.37 19.10 -23.45
CA ASP A 266 3.48 19.59 -24.25
C ASP A 266 4.82 18.99 -23.81
N ASN A 267 4.91 18.49 -22.57
CA ASN A 267 6.13 17.98 -21.96
C ASN A 267 5.97 16.57 -21.39
N LEU A 268 6.98 15.72 -21.60
CA LEU A 268 7.04 14.36 -21.11
C LEU A 268 8.20 14.20 -20.13
N ALA A 269 7.96 13.46 -19.05
CA ALA A 269 8.99 13.00 -18.13
C ALA A 269 9.84 11.90 -18.76
N GLN A 270 10.99 11.59 -18.13
CA GLN A 270 11.94 10.58 -18.61
C GLN A 270 11.34 9.19 -18.79
N ASN A 271 10.30 8.84 -18.03
CA ASN A 271 9.59 7.57 -18.12
C ASN A 271 8.49 7.56 -19.21
N GLY A 272 8.39 8.62 -20.02
CA GLY A 272 7.37 8.77 -21.08
C GLY A 272 5.99 9.22 -20.59
N SER A 273 5.79 9.41 -19.29
CA SER A 273 4.55 9.99 -18.74
C SER A 273 4.48 11.49 -18.98
N LYS A 274 3.28 12.07 -19.04
CA LYS A 274 3.12 13.53 -19.09
C LYS A 274 3.62 14.17 -17.80
N GLU A 275 4.29 15.31 -17.90
CA GLU A 275 4.65 16.11 -16.74
C GLU A 275 3.41 16.70 -16.05
N ILE A 276 3.57 17.24 -14.84
CA ILE A 276 2.46 17.85 -14.08
C ILE A 276 2.72 19.35 -13.92
N LYS A 277 1.84 20.17 -14.51
CA LYS A 277 1.74 21.61 -14.24
C LYS A 277 1.19 21.81 -12.83
N ARG A 278 1.80 22.75 -12.10
CA ARG A 278 1.42 23.11 -10.73
C ARG A 278 1.02 24.58 -10.68
N PHE A 279 -0.18 24.85 -10.17
CA PHE A 279 -0.67 26.19 -9.92
C PHE A 279 -0.81 26.36 -8.41
N SER A 280 0.19 26.99 -7.78
CA SER A 280 0.20 27.26 -6.34
C SER A 280 -0.84 28.31 -5.95
N GLU A 281 -1.06 28.51 -4.65
CA GLU A 281 -1.96 29.54 -4.15
C GLU A 281 -1.61 30.95 -4.67
N ASN A 282 -0.31 31.26 -4.78
CA ASN A 282 0.19 32.52 -5.35
C ASN A 282 -0.12 32.71 -6.84
N TYR A 283 -0.54 31.66 -7.54
CA TYR A 283 -1.02 31.76 -8.91
C TYR A 283 -2.32 32.58 -9.01
N GLY A 284 -3.11 32.65 -7.93
CA GLY A 284 -4.31 33.48 -7.84
C GLY A 284 -5.51 32.90 -8.57
N PHE A 285 -5.68 31.58 -8.58
CA PHE A 285 -6.91 30.93 -9.01
C PHE A 285 -7.72 30.48 -7.80
N ASP A 286 -8.90 31.08 -7.65
CA ASP A 286 -9.89 30.71 -6.64
C ASP A 286 -11.18 30.28 -7.33
N VAL A 287 -11.49 28.98 -7.26
CA VAL A 287 -12.66 28.40 -7.91
C VAL A 287 -13.97 28.89 -7.29
N GLU A 288 -13.98 29.20 -5.99
CA GLU A 288 -15.15 29.67 -5.27
C GLU A 288 -15.52 31.10 -5.70
N GLN A 289 -14.52 31.96 -5.84
CA GLN A 289 -14.69 33.32 -6.37
C GLN A 289 -15.21 33.32 -7.81
N VAL A 290 -14.75 32.38 -8.64
CA VAL A 290 -15.18 32.28 -10.05
C VAL A 290 -16.66 31.92 -10.18
N ILE A 291 -17.17 31.04 -9.31
CA ILE A 291 -18.53 30.51 -9.40
C ILE A 291 -19.55 31.23 -8.51
N SER A 292 -19.08 32.05 -7.56
CA SER A 292 -19.94 32.86 -6.69
C SER A 292 -20.73 33.90 -7.48
N GLY A 293 -22.00 34.08 -7.11
CA GLY A 293 -22.89 35.06 -7.74
C GLY A 293 -23.28 34.74 -9.19
N LYS A 294 -23.10 33.49 -9.66
CA LYS A 294 -23.43 33.06 -11.03
C LYS A 294 -24.81 32.41 -11.18
N GLY A 295 -25.68 32.52 -10.17
CA GLY A 295 -27.01 31.89 -10.19
C GLY A 295 -27.00 30.37 -10.00
N ILE A 296 -25.91 29.81 -9.43
CA ILE A 296 -25.77 28.37 -9.17
C ILE A 296 -26.55 28.03 -7.89
N LYS A 297 -27.58 27.20 -7.99
CA LYS A 297 -28.44 26.82 -6.86
C LYS A 297 -27.67 26.13 -5.74
N GLU A 298 -26.71 25.27 -6.08
CA GLU A 298 -25.90 24.54 -5.10
C GLU A 298 -25.06 25.48 -4.21
N MET A 299 -24.76 26.70 -4.68
CA MET A 299 -24.07 27.73 -3.89
C MET A 299 -25.00 28.46 -2.89
N GLY A 300 -26.31 28.20 -2.93
CA GLY A 300 -27.29 28.84 -2.04
C GLY A 300 -27.33 28.29 -0.62
N THR A 301 -26.66 27.17 -0.35
CA THR A 301 -26.57 26.55 0.99
C THR A 301 -25.12 26.21 1.32
N ALA A 302 -24.74 26.27 2.60
CA ALA A 302 -23.38 25.95 3.03
C ALA A 302 -22.98 24.50 2.69
N GLU A 303 -23.89 23.54 2.84
CA GLU A 303 -23.66 22.13 2.50
C GLU A 303 -23.50 21.92 0.99
N GLY A 304 -24.37 22.53 0.17
CA GLY A 304 -24.28 22.44 -1.28
C GLY A 304 -22.98 23.06 -1.81
N GLN A 305 -22.59 24.20 -1.25
CA GLN A 305 -21.33 24.88 -1.57
C GLN A 305 -20.11 24.01 -1.23
N ASP A 306 -20.02 23.47 -0.01
CA ASP A 306 -18.90 22.61 0.39
C ASP A 306 -18.82 21.36 -0.49
N ASN A 307 -19.95 20.71 -0.78
CA ASN A 307 -20.00 19.53 -1.65
C ASN A 307 -19.54 19.86 -3.09
N LEU A 308 -20.00 20.97 -3.65
CA LEU A 308 -19.60 21.44 -4.98
C LEU A 308 -18.09 21.73 -5.02
N LEU A 309 -17.57 22.53 -4.08
CA LEU A 309 -16.16 22.90 -4.01
C LEU A 309 -15.27 21.66 -3.80
N ARG A 310 -15.67 20.74 -2.93
CA ARG A 310 -14.96 19.47 -2.70
C ARG A 310 -14.91 18.62 -3.97
N SER A 311 -16.01 18.53 -4.71
CA SER A 311 -16.07 17.79 -5.97
C SER A 311 -15.16 18.41 -7.03
N LEU A 312 -15.21 19.74 -7.20
CA LEU A 312 -14.34 20.49 -8.13
C LEU A 312 -12.86 20.37 -7.76
N LYS A 313 -12.52 20.47 -6.47
CA LYS A 313 -11.16 20.27 -5.96
C LYS A 313 -10.63 18.85 -6.23
N LYS A 314 -11.50 17.83 -6.27
CA LYS A 314 -11.12 16.46 -6.71
C LYS A 314 -11.02 16.31 -8.23
N GLY A 315 -11.22 17.38 -8.99
CA GLY A 315 -11.18 17.41 -10.44
C GLY A 315 -12.41 16.80 -11.12
N ASN A 316 -13.50 16.58 -10.39
CA ASN A 316 -14.73 16.10 -10.99
C ASN A 316 -15.35 17.17 -11.89
N ALA A 317 -15.99 16.74 -12.98
CA ALA A 317 -16.98 17.55 -13.66
C ALA A 317 -18.30 17.42 -12.89
N GLN A 318 -18.65 18.46 -12.15
CA GLN A 318 -19.79 18.43 -11.23
C GLN A 318 -21.02 19.02 -11.91
N GLN A 319 -22.15 18.30 -11.85
CA GLN A 319 -23.42 18.84 -12.31
C GLN A 319 -23.86 19.97 -11.37
N ILE A 320 -24.28 21.08 -11.96
CA ILE A 320 -24.84 22.25 -11.29
C ILE A 320 -26.17 22.63 -11.93
N THR A 321 -27.01 23.31 -11.16
CA THR A 321 -28.28 23.87 -11.63
C THR A 321 -28.18 25.38 -11.58
N VAL A 322 -28.35 26.02 -12.74
CA VAL A 322 -28.25 27.47 -12.87
C VAL A 322 -29.61 28.04 -13.16
N GLU A 323 -30.00 28.99 -12.32
CA GLU A 323 -31.24 29.75 -12.44
C GLU A 323 -30.94 31.12 -13.05
N ARG A 324 -31.59 31.43 -14.18
CA ARG A 324 -31.53 32.75 -14.82
C ARG A 324 -32.91 33.13 -15.32
N HIS A 325 -33.40 34.31 -14.93
CA HIS A 325 -34.71 34.82 -15.35
C HIS A 325 -35.88 33.85 -15.07
N GLY A 326 -35.79 33.05 -14.00
CA GLY A 326 -36.79 32.03 -13.64
C GLY A 326 -36.72 30.74 -14.47
N GLU A 327 -35.78 30.60 -15.40
CA GLU A 327 -35.49 29.34 -16.08
C GLU A 327 -34.34 28.60 -15.38
N GLU A 328 -34.51 27.29 -15.20
CA GLU A 328 -33.49 26.40 -14.67
C GLU A 328 -32.82 25.61 -15.79
N LYS A 329 -31.49 25.68 -15.87
CA LYS A 329 -30.69 24.89 -16.81
C LYS A 329 -29.58 24.15 -16.07
N LYS A 330 -29.38 22.89 -16.43
CA LYS A 330 -28.35 22.03 -15.85
C LYS A 330 -27.12 22.02 -16.73
N TYR A 331 -25.97 22.10 -16.08
CA TYR A 331 -24.67 22.08 -16.71
C TYR A 331 -23.69 21.23 -15.90
N PHE A 332 -22.56 20.88 -16.49
CA PHE A 332 -21.41 20.38 -15.74
C PHE A 332 -20.30 21.42 -15.74
N ILE A 333 -19.62 21.59 -14.61
CA ILE A 333 -18.46 22.46 -14.50
C ILE A 333 -17.24 21.73 -13.94
N SER A 334 -16.05 22.12 -14.36
CA SER A 334 -14.77 21.63 -13.81
C SER A 334 -13.80 22.80 -13.61
N ALA A 335 -12.86 22.65 -12.69
CA ALA A 335 -11.86 23.70 -12.43
C ALA A 335 -10.84 23.80 -13.58
N SER A 336 -10.54 25.04 -13.99
CA SER A 336 -9.65 25.38 -15.11
C SER A 336 -8.58 26.39 -14.63
N PRO A 337 -7.65 25.95 -13.76
CA PRO A 337 -6.67 26.84 -13.13
C PRO A 337 -5.79 27.56 -14.16
N GLN A 338 -5.37 26.89 -15.23
CA GLN A 338 -4.56 27.49 -16.29
C GLN A 338 -5.17 28.77 -16.89
N PHE A 339 -6.51 28.84 -16.94
CA PHE A 339 -7.25 30.00 -17.44
C PHE A 339 -7.93 30.80 -16.31
N LYS A 340 -7.57 30.52 -15.05
CA LYS A 340 -8.14 31.13 -13.83
C LYS A 340 -9.67 31.15 -13.81
N THR A 341 -10.30 30.05 -14.23
CA THR A 341 -11.75 29.99 -14.41
C THR A 341 -12.28 28.56 -14.28
N VAL A 342 -13.52 28.31 -14.70
CA VAL A 342 -14.10 26.98 -14.84
C VAL A 342 -14.36 26.66 -16.31
N ASP A 343 -14.24 25.38 -16.65
CA ASP A 343 -14.73 24.85 -17.91
C ASP A 343 -16.20 24.43 -17.75
N LEU A 344 -16.97 24.57 -18.84
CA LEU A 344 -18.40 24.30 -18.89
C LEU A 344 -18.70 23.21 -19.91
N TYR A 345 -19.59 22.28 -19.56
CA TYR A 345 -20.01 21.18 -20.42
C TYR A 345 -21.53 21.01 -20.43
N ASP A 346 -22.04 20.47 -21.53
CA ASP A 346 -23.43 20.05 -21.68
C ASP A 346 -23.69 18.67 -21.02
N HIS A 347 -24.93 18.18 -21.14
CA HIS A 347 -25.35 16.87 -20.64
C HIS A 347 -24.63 15.68 -21.29
N GLN A 348 -23.94 15.90 -22.41
CA GLN A 348 -23.15 14.89 -23.13
C GLN A 348 -21.65 14.99 -22.78
N MET A 349 -21.29 15.79 -21.78
CA MET A 349 -19.91 16.07 -21.39
C MET A 349 -19.08 16.74 -22.49
N LYS A 350 -19.73 17.40 -23.45
CA LYS A 350 -19.05 18.18 -24.48
C LYS A 350 -18.81 19.59 -23.96
N LYS A 351 -17.58 20.07 -24.12
CA LYS A 351 -17.19 21.43 -23.70
C LYS A 351 -17.95 22.47 -24.52
N ILE A 352 -18.57 23.43 -23.83
CA ILE A 352 -19.33 24.55 -24.42
C ILE A 352 -18.77 25.90 -23.96
N LYS A 353 -19.30 26.99 -24.53
CA LYS A 353 -18.86 28.36 -24.24
C LYS A 353 -19.25 28.77 -22.81
N ARG A 354 -18.24 29.05 -21.99
CA ARG A 354 -18.39 29.45 -20.58
C ARG A 354 -19.10 30.79 -20.40
N GLU A 355 -19.17 31.62 -21.44
CA GLU A 355 -19.86 32.90 -21.45
C GLU A 355 -21.36 32.76 -21.18
N GLU A 356 -21.95 31.58 -21.40
CA GLU A 356 -23.33 31.27 -21.01
C GLU A 356 -23.55 31.27 -19.49
N LEU A 357 -22.51 30.95 -18.71
CA LEU A 357 -22.55 30.92 -17.24
C LEU A 357 -21.86 32.09 -16.56
N LEU A 358 -20.74 32.58 -17.12
CA LEU A 358 -19.86 33.52 -16.42
C LEU A 358 -20.26 34.98 -16.59
N GLN A 359 -21.17 35.31 -17.51
CA GLN A 359 -21.71 36.66 -17.63
C GLN A 359 -22.42 37.07 -16.33
N PRO A 360 -22.12 38.23 -15.73
CA PRO A 360 -22.90 38.74 -14.61
C PRO A 360 -24.36 38.91 -15.02
N GLU A 361 -25.30 38.73 -14.09
CA GLU A 361 -26.67 39.19 -14.29
C GLU A 361 -26.61 40.69 -14.59
N GLN A 362 -26.85 41.07 -15.85
CA GLN A 362 -27.02 42.47 -16.18
C GLN A 362 -28.28 42.94 -15.47
N LYS A 363 -28.12 43.77 -14.43
CA LYS A 363 -29.19 44.67 -14.01
C LYS A 363 -29.58 45.46 -15.25
N GLN A 364 -30.85 45.35 -15.64
CA GLN A 364 -31.43 46.15 -16.72
C GLN A 364 -31.30 47.64 -16.36
N THR A 365 -30.25 48.29 -16.84
CA THR A 365 -30.28 49.74 -17.06
C THR A 365 -30.91 49.98 -18.42
N ASN A 366 -32.17 50.40 -18.39
CA ASN A 366 -32.84 51.02 -19.53
C ASN A 366 -31.95 52.15 -20.08
N ASN A 367 -31.40 51.97 -21.27
CA ASN A 367 -31.01 53.08 -22.12
C ASN A 367 -31.26 52.70 -23.58
N GLN A 368 -32.44 53.10 -24.05
CA GLN A 368 -32.68 53.33 -25.46
C GLN A 368 -31.70 54.40 -25.96
N LYS A 369 -30.94 54.12 -27.03
CA LYS A 369 -30.72 55.06 -28.15
C LYS A 369 -29.94 54.41 -29.29
N GLN A 370 -30.71 54.16 -30.36
CA GLN A 370 -30.47 54.46 -31.77
C GLN A 370 -29.10 54.18 -32.41
N ASP A 371 -29.19 53.31 -33.42
CA ASP A 371 -28.31 53.16 -34.57
C ASP A 371 -27.73 54.48 -35.12
N LYS A 372 -26.42 54.45 -35.40
CA LYS A 372 -25.88 55.00 -36.65
C LYS A 372 -24.66 54.20 -37.09
N GLN A 373 -24.80 53.57 -38.25
CA GLN A 373 -23.76 52.96 -39.06
C GLN A 373 -22.68 53.99 -39.43
N GLN A 374 -21.40 53.60 -39.30
CA GLN A 374 -20.34 54.05 -40.20
C GLN A 374 -19.34 52.91 -40.41
N LYS A 375 -19.19 52.54 -41.69
CA LYS A 375 -18.13 51.70 -42.25
C LYS A 375 -16.81 52.47 -42.21
N GLU A 376 -15.70 51.78 -41.92
CA GLU A 376 -14.37 51.95 -42.52
C GLU A 376 -13.47 50.82 -41.95
N GLU A 377 -13.26 49.76 -42.73
CA GLU A 377 -12.08 49.50 -43.56
C GLU A 377 -10.83 49.05 -42.79
N LEU A 378 -10.42 47.81 -43.10
CA LEU A 378 -9.10 47.25 -42.77
C LEU A 378 -8.00 47.98 -43.55
N PRO A 379 -6.82 48.21 -42.96
CA PRO A 379 -5.60 48.34 -43.73
C PRO A 379 -4.87 47.00 -43.82
N ALA A 380 -4.64 46.62 -45.07
CA ALA A 380 -3.87 45.47 -45.50
C ALA A 380 -2.38 45.53 -45.10
N LYS A 381 -1.80 44.33 -45.08
CA LYS A 381 -0.36 44.02 -45.15
C LYS A 381 0.38 44.93 -46.13
N LYS A 382 1.54 45.46 -45.71
CA LYS A 382 2.65 45.78 -46.61
C LYS A 382 3.84 44.86 -46.35
N GLN A 383 4.25 44.18 -47.41
CA GLN A 383 5.53 43.50 -47.57
C GLN A 383 6.63 44.48 -48.02
N SER A 384 7.86 43.98 -47.93
CA SER A 384 9.18 44.51 -48.36
C SER A 384 9.87 45.39 -47.32
N SER A 385 11.15 45.20 -46.98
CA SER A 385 12.26 44.96 -47.91
C SER A 385 13.44 44.24 -47.23
N LYS A 386 14.08 43.36 -48.01
CA LYS A 386 15.43 42.84 -47.78
C LYS A 386 16.44 44.00 -47.83
N ARG A 387 17.39 44.06 -46.88
CA ARG A 387 18.73 44.57 -47.18
C ARG A 387 19.80 43.77 -46.46
N LYS A 388 20.77 43.36 -47.28
CA LYS A 388 21.98 42.59 -47.00
C LYS A 388 23.12 43.53 -46.60
N MET A 389 23.98 43.03 -45.69
CA MET A 389 25.46 43.20 -45.57
C MET A 389 26.01 44.58 -45.16
N PRO A 390 27.32 44.74 -44.82
CA PRO A 390 28.46 43.80 -44.62
C PRO A 390 29.05 43.94 -43.18
N VAL A 391 30.18 43.38 -42.69
CA VAL A 391 31.45 42.79 -43.16
C VAL A 391 31.77 41.62 -42.23
#